data_AF-A0A9Q1RF80-F1
#
_entry.id   AF-A0A9Q1RF80-F1
#
_cell.length_a   1.000
_cell.length_b   1.000
_cell.length_c   1.000
_cell.angle_alpha   90.00
_cell.angle_beta   90.00
_cell.angle_gamma   90.00
#
_symmetry.space_group_name_H-M   'P 1'
#
loop_
_entity.id
_entity.type
_entity.pdbx_description
1 polymer ?
#
loop_
_entity_poly.entity_id
_entity_poly.type
_entity_poly.pdbx_seq_one_letter_code
_entity_poly.pdbx_strand_id
1 'polypeptide(L)'
;MKGIHFPFLGEVGHIWTITEALLGGTAASILKHIKRCNNCSLGRTCYQLLQERSLESDKFSFTIYLCYLIYAPLYIAGPIVSFNAFASQLDSPQTTHSLKDVVWYGLPWNFSFMLMESMTHFFYYNAFAISGTWKYLSPLDIFIVGYGINGIEAPENMPRCINNCYNLESFWRNWHASFNKWLVRYMYIPLGGTQMKLLNVWVIFTFVAVWHDLEWKLLSWAWLTCIFFIPEMIIKSTTNVLKVESSFGKFLYRELSAVAGAITITCLMVANLVGFVIGSSGINWLLSKFLQKEGLPTLGGMFITFYVGTKLMFHISDAKQKRIHNR
;
A
#
# COMPACT_ATOMS: atom_id res chain seq x y z
N MET A 1 -54.71 36.56 -12.22
CA MET A 1 -53.25 36.69 -11.95
C MET A 1 -52.60 35.33 -12.10
N LYS A 2 -51.40 35.33 -12.71
CA LYS A 2 -50.53 34.21 -13.15
C LYS A 2 -50.39 33.09 -12.09
N GLY A 3 -50.49 31.79 -12.45
CA GLY A 3 -49.38 30.91 -12.88
C GLY A 3 -49.05 29.95 -11.71
N ILE A 4 -48.85 28.63 -11.82
CA ILE A 4 -48.10 27.83 -12.79
C ILE A 4 -48.69 26.41 -12.83
N HIS A 5 -48.84 25.87 -14.05
CA HIS A 5 -49.10 24.47 -14.37
C HIS A 5 -47.78 23.71 -14.54
N PHE A 6 -47.68 22.48 -14.05
CA PHE A 6 -46.95 21.40 -14.73
C PHE A 6 -47.73 20.10 -14.55
N PRO A 7 -48.34 19.54 -15.62
CA PRO A 7 -49.06 18.28 -15.58
C PRO A 7 -48.17 17.09 -15.99
N PHE A 8 -48.46 15.94 -15.37
CA PHE A 8 -48.40 14.57 -15.93
C PHE A 8 -47.10 14.04 -16.58
N LEU A 9 -46.55 12.98 -15.98
CA LEU A 9 -46.48 11.61 -16.56
C LEU A 9 -45.52 10.71 -15.74
N GLY A 10 -45.97 9.51 -15.38
CA GLY A 10 -45.08 8.36 -15.23
C GLY A 10 -44.93 7.74 -13.83
N GLU A 11 -45.98 7.10 -13.35
CA GLU A 11 -45.88 5.97 -12.40
C GLU A 11 -45.08 4.80 -13.02
N VAL A 12 -43.75 4.80 -12.96
CA VAL A 12 -42.90 3.57 -12.90
C VAL A 12 -41.50 4.02 -12.46
N GLY A 13 -41.17 4.02 -11.17
CA GLY A 13 -39.81 4.41 -10.77
C GLY A 13 -39.42 4.22 -9.32
N HIS A 14 -40.38 4.18 -8.39
CA HIS A 14 -40.07 4.18 -6.95
C HIS A 14 -40.12 2.81 -6.25
N ILE A 15 -40.39 1.72 -6.97
CA ILE A 15 -40.30 0.35 -6.43
C ILE A 15 -38.92 -0.30 -6.70
N TRP A 16 -38.08 0.32 -7.54
CA TRP A 16 -36.76 -0.22 -7.89
C TRP A 16 -35.64 0.13 -6.90
N THR A 17 -35.84 1.07 -5.98
CA THR A 17 -34.73 1.64 -5.19
C THR A 17 -34.54 1.03 -3.80
N ILE A 18 -35.52 0.30 -3.26
CA ILE A 18 -35.46 -0.24 -1.89
C ILE A 18 -35.00 -1.70 -1.88
N THR A 19 -35.33 -2.48 -2.92
CA THR A 19 -34.84 -3.86 -3.10
C THR A 19 -33.35 -3.91 -3.48
N GLU A 20 -32.83 -2.97 -4.26
CA GLU A 20 -31.38 -2.87 -4.56
C GLU A 20 -30.55 -2.37 -3.36
N ALA A 21 -31.13 -1.61 -2.44
CA ALA A 21 -30.42 -1.09 -1.26
C ALA A 21 -30.18 -2.16 -0.18
N LEU A 22 -31.02 -3.20 -0.12
CA LEU A 22 -30.92 -4.25 0.90
C LEU A 22 -30.27 -5.55 0.39
N LEU A 23 -30.18 -5.77 -0.94
CA LEU A 23 -29.53 -6.96 -1.53
C LEU A 23 -28.62 -6.66 -2.74
N GLY A 24 -28.53 -5.42 -3.25
CA GLY A 24 -27.99 -5.11 -4.58
C GLY A 24 -26.63 -4.41 -4.66
N GLY A 25 -26.03 -3.97 -3.54
CA GLY A 25 -24.74 -3.27 -3.55
C GLY A 25 -23.56 -4.14 -4.04
N THR A 26 -23.61 -5.45 -3.82
CA THR A 26 -22.57 -6.41 -4.20
C THR A 26 -22.69 -6.86 -5.64
N ALA A 27 -23.91 -7.14 -6.14
CA ALA A 27 -24.11 -7.64 -7.50
C ALA A 27 -23.69 -6.61 -8.59
N ALA A 28 -24.06 -5.33 -8.41
CA ALA A 28 -23.67 -4.27 -9.33
C ALA A 28 -22.16 -3.96 -9.29
N SER A 29 -21.53 -4.09 -8.11
CA SER A 29 -20.07 -4.03 -7.91
C SER A 29 -19.35 -5.14 -8.68
N ILE A 30 -19.80 -6.38 -8.49
CA ILE A 30 -19.23 -7.58 -9.09
C ILE A 30 -19.32 -7.53 -10.62
N LEU A 31 -20.46 -7.11 -11.18
CA LEU A 31 -20.64 -6.97 -12.63
C LEU A 31 -19.70 -5.91 -13.25
N LYS A 32 -19.46 -4.80 -12.54
CA LYS A 32 -18.46 -3.79 -12.97
C LYS A 32 -17.04 -4.34 -12.90
N HIS A 33 -16.72 -5.18 -11.91
CA HIS A 33 -15.42 -5.82 -11.77
C HIS A 33 -15.17 -6.85 -12.88
N ILE A 34 -16.15 -7.74 -13.17
CA ILE A 34 -16.04 -8.76 -14.22
C ILE A 34 -15.69 -8.13 -15.58
N LYS A 35 -16.30 -6.98 -15.92
CA LYS A 35 -16.02 -6.25 -17.17
C LYS A 35 -14.62 -5.64 -17.26
N ARG A 36 -13.94 -5.39 -16.13
CA ARG A 36 -12.65 -4.68 -16.07
C ARG A 36 -11.46 -5.58 -15.73
N CYS A 37 -11.71 -6.76 -15.19
CA CYS A 37 -10.67 -7.67 -14.73
C CYS A 37 -10.30 -8.65 -15.85
N ASN A 38 -9.02 -8.72 -16.22
CA ASN A 38 -8.52 -9.59 -17.29
C ASN A 38 -8.73 -11.08 -17.01
N ASN A 39 -8.76 -11.50 -15.74
CA ASN A 39 -9.00 -12.92 -15.39
C ASN A 39 -10.50 -13.24 -15.42
N CYS A 40 -11.31 -12.35 -14.83
CA CYS A 40 -12.76 -12.53 -14.77
C CYS A 40 -13.46 -12.31 -16.13
N SER A 41 -12.87 -11.55 -17.06
CA SER A 41 -13.34 -11.45 -18.45
C SER A 41 -13.07 -12.70 -19.28
N LEU A 42 -12.06 -13.50 -18.92
CA LEU A 42 -11.74 -14.79 -19.53
C LEU A 42 -12.51 -15.97 -18.90
N GLY A 43 -13.49 -15.69 -18.03
CA GLY A 43 -14.30 -16.71 -17.37
C GLY A 43 -13.62 -17.40 -16.17
N ARG A 44 -12.45 -16.92 -15.73
CA ARG A 44 -11.76 -17.43 -14.52
C ARG A 44 -12.22 -16.67 -13.28
N THR A 45 -12.35 -17.34 -12.15
CA THR A 45 -12.69 -16.66 -10.88
C THR A 45 -11.47 -15.92 -10.34
N CYS A 46 -11.65 -14.66 -9.95
CA CYS A 46 -10.60 -13.80 -9.43
C CYS A 46 -10.76 -13.59 -7.92
N TYR A 47 -9.66 -13.39 -7.18
CA TYR A 47 -9.65 -13.31 -5.71
C TYR A 47 -10.67 -12.29 -5.15
N GLN A 48 -10.77 -11.11 -5.78
CA GLN A 48 -11.71 -10.08 -5.35
C GLN A 48 -13.17 -10.55 -5.42
N LEU A 49 -13.52 -11.34 -6.43
CA LEU A 49 -14.85 -11.89 -6.59
C LEU A 49 -15.17 -12.94 -5.52
N LEU A 50 -14.17 -13.74 -5.11
CA LEU A 50 -14.30 -14.72 -4.03
C LEU A 50 -14.43 -14.04 -2.66
N GLN A 51 -13.75 -12.91 -2.47
CA GLN A 51 -13.85 -12.12 -1.25
C GLN A 51 -15.22 -11.44 -1.10
N GLU A 52 -15.82 -11.00 -2.21
CA GLU A 52 -17.13 -10.32 -2.23
C GLU A 52 -18.32 -11.30 -2.33
N ARG A 53 -18.07 -12.59 -2.57
CA ARG A 53 -19.11 -13.62 -2.66
C ARG A 53 -19.79 -13.85 -1.31
N SER A 54 -21.12 -13.88 -1.32
CA SER A 54 -21.92 -14.35 -0.19
C SER A 54 -21.81 -15.87 -0.08
N LEU A 55 -21.55 -16.37 1.13
CA LEU A 55 -21.50 -17.79 1.41
C LEU A 55 -22.83 -18.26 1.99
N GLU A 56 -23.14 -19.54 1.76
CA GLU A 56 -24.26 -20.22 2.41
C GLU A 56 -24.01 -20.36 3.92
N SER A 57 -25.08 -20.48 4.70
CA SER A 57 -25.03 -20.47 6.16
C SER A 57 -24.26 -21.66 6.76
N ASP A 58 -24.20 -22.78 6.04
CA ASP A 58 -23.47 -23.99 6.38
C ASP A 58 -21.93 -23.80 6.42
N LYS A 59 -21.42 -22.82 5.66
CA LYS A 59 -19.98 -22.50 5.62
C LYS A 59 -19.51 -21.77 6.88
N PHE A 60 -20.41 -21.19 7.65
CA PHE A 60 -20.10 -20.54 8.94
C PHE A 60 -20.07 -21.56 10.09
N SER A 61 -19.38 -22.68 9.88
CA SER A 61 -19.19 -23.70 10.91
C SER A 61 -17.93 -23.44 11.72
N PHE A 62 -17.95 -23.87 12.99
CA PHE A 62 -16.78 -23.77 13.88
C PHE A 62 -15.54 -24.44 13.28
N THR A 63 -15.72 -25.60 12.63
CA THR A 63 -14.63 -26.35 11.99
C THR A 63 -13.96 -25.55 10.87
N ILE A 64 -14.74 -24.94 9.97
CA ILE A 64 -14.18 -24.13 8.87
C ILE A 64 -13.49 -22.89 9.42
N TYR A 65 -14.04 -22.29 10.47
CA TYR A 65 -13.41 -21.15 11.14
C TYR A 65 -12.09 -21.52 11.80
N LEU A 66 -12.04 -22.68 12.48
CA LEU A 66 -10.82 -23.19 13.08
C LEU A 66 -9.77 -23.46 11.99
N CYS A 67 -10.14 -24.13 10.90
CA CYS A 67 -9.28 -24.36 9.73
C CYS A 67 -8.73 -23.05 9.14
N TYR A 68 -9.54 -22.00 9.07
CA TYR A 68 -9.11 -20.67 8.61
C TYR A 68 -8.07 -20.04 9.55
N LEU A 69 -8.27 -20.14 10.87
CA LEU A 69 -7.35 -19.59 11.87
C LEU A 69 -6.01 -20.33 11.92
N ILE A 70 -6.03 -21.66 11.79
CA ILE A 70 -4.84 -22.51 11.92
C ILE A 70 -4.21 -22.89 10.57
N TYR A 71 -4.62 -22.23 9.49
CA TYR A 71 -4.13 -22.56 8.15
C TYR A 71 -2.62 -22.32 8.07
N ALA A 72 -1.85 -23.41 8.19
CA ALA A 72 -0.41 -23.38 8.43
C ALA A 72 0.39 -22.50 7.46
N PRO A 73 0.10 -22.46 6.15
CA PRO A 73 0.81 -21.57 5.22
C PRO A 73 0.68 -20.07 5.53
N LEU A 74 -0.36 -19.66 6.27
CA LEU A 74 -0.61 -18.25 6.64
C LEU A 74 -0.28 -17.95 8.11
N TYR A 75 0.04 -18.98 8.90
CA TYR A 75 0.06 -18.92 10.36
C TYR A 75 1.23 -18.09 10.93
N ILE A 76 2.40 -18.09 10.29
CA ILE A 76 3.58 -17.33 10.73
C ILE A 76 3.90 -16.27 9.67
N ALA A 77 3.40 -15.05 9.87
CA ALA A 77 3.64 -13.88 9.02
C ALA A 77 3.24 -14.05 7.54
N GLY A 78 2.30 -14.96 7.24
CA GLY A 78 1.77 -15.13 5.89
C GLY A 78 0.81 -14.01 5.46
N PRO A 79 0.48 -13.92 4.17
CA PRO A 79 -0.46 -12.94 3.66
C PRO A 79 -1.87 -13.11 4.24
N ILE A 80 -2.48 -12.01 4.67
CA ILE A 80 -3.82 -12.05 5.25
C ILE A 80 -4.86 -12.32 4.15
N VAL A 81 -5.60 -13.43 4.28
CA VAL A 81 -6.74 -13.80 3.42
C VAL A 81 -8.03 -13.58 4.19
N SER A 82 -9.13 -13.21 3.52
CA SER A 82 -10.44 -13.08 4.19
C SER A 82 -11.14 -14.43 4.35
N PHE A 83 -11.97 -14.59 5.39
CA PHE A 83 -12.75 -15.81 5.59
C PHE A 83 -13.59 -16.18 4.37
N ASN A 84 -14.30 -15.23 3.76
CA ASN A 84 -15.13 -15.49 2.58
C ASN A 84 -14.32 -16.02 1.39
N ALA A 85 -13.12 -15.48 1.17
CA ALA A 85 -12.24 -15.94 0.12
C ALA A 85 -11.70 -17.34 0.42
N PHE A 86 -11.28 -17.59 1.67
CA PHE A 86 -10.82 -18.91 2.12
C PHE A 86 -11.90 -19.98 1.96
N ALA A 87 -13.10 -19.75 2.50
CA ALA A 87 -14.19 -20.71 2.44
C ALA A 87 -14.72 -20.90 1.01
N SER A 88 -14.76 -19.86 0.17
CA SER A 88 -15.12 -20.01 -1.25
C SER A 88 -14.12 -20.87 -2.03
N GLN A 89 -12.84 -20.86 -1.64
CA GLN A 89 -11.78 -21.65 -2.28
C GLN A 89 -11.80 -23.12 -1.86
N LEU A 90 -12.43 -23.48 -0.74
CA LEU A 90 -12.64 -24.88 -0.34
C LEU A 90 -13.57 -25.60 -1.32
N ASP A 91 -14.62 -24.93 -1.79
CA ASP A 91 -15.61 -25.51 -2.71
C ASP A 91 -15.18 -25.38 -4.18
N SER A 92 -14.44 -24.34 -4.51
CA SER A 92 -13.97 -24.06 -5.86
C SER A 92 -12.47 -23.76 -5.85
N PRO A 93 -11.63 -24.81 -5.79
CA PRO A 93 -10.18 -24.66 -5.86
C PRO A 93 -9.80 -23.90 -7.15
N GLN A 94 -8.85 -22.98 -7.02
CA GLN A 94 -8.40 -22.18 -8.15
C GLN A 94 -7.59 -23.04 -9.13
N THR A 95 -8.10 -23.25 -10.35
CA THR A 95 -7.38 -23.92 -11.45
C THR A 95 -6.70 -22.92 -12.40
N THR A 96 -6.42 -21.71 -11.93
CA THR A 96 -5.96 -20.58 -12.74
C THR A 96 -4.57 -20.81 -13.33
N HIS A 97 -3.75 -21.65 -12.69
CA HIS A 97 -2.39 -21.96 -13.11
C HIS A 97 -2.27 -23.42 -13.52
N SER A 98 -1.61 -23.68 -14.66
CA SER A 98 -1.35 -25.05 -15.08
C SER A 98 -0.29 -25.69 -14.19
N LEU A 99 -0.29 -27.02 -14.11
CA LEU A 99 0.75 -27.79 -13.40
C LEU A 99 2.16 -27.40 -13.87
N LYS A 100 2.31 -27.08 -15.16
CA LYS A 100 3.57 -26.60 -15.74
C LYS A 100 3.99 -25.23 -15.17
N ASP A 101 3.05 -24.31 -15.01
CA ASP A 101 3.33 -22.98 -14.44
C ASP A 101 3.72 -23.09 -12.96
N VAL A 102 3.04 -23.97 -12.21
CA VAL A 102 3.35 -24.24 -10.80
C VAL A 102 4.73 -24.87 -10.65
N VAL A 103 5.10 -25.83 -11.50
CA VAL A 103 6.43 -26.46 -11.48
C VAL A 103 7.52 -25.46 -11.85
N TRP A 104 7.32 -24.62 -12.87
CA TRP A 104 8.29 -23.59 -13.26
C TRP A 104 8.45 -22.50 -12.22
N TYR A 105 7.41 -22.18 -11.46
CA TYR A 105 7.50 -21.28 -10.32
C TYR A 105 8.13 -21.96 -9.08
N GLY A 106 7.85 -23.26 -8.90
CA GLY A 106 8.36 -24.07 -7.80
C GLY A 106 9.86 -24.35 -7.89
N LEU A 107 10.45 -24.37 -9.09
CA LEU A 107 11.90 -24.56 -9.27
C LEU A 107 12.74 -23.40 -8.66
N PRO A 108 12.49 -22.12 -9.01
CA PRO A 108 13.08 -20.99 -8.31
C PRO A 108 12.78 -20.97 -6.81
N TRP A 109 11.58 -21.40 -6.40
CA TRP A 109 11.27 -21.48 -4.98
C TRP A 109 12.10 -22.49 -4.23
N ASN A 110 12.16 -23.73 -4.73
CA ASN A 110 12.83 -24.83 -4.08
C ASN A 110 14.34 -24.57 -4.03
N PHE A 111 14.88 -23.97 -5.09
CA PHE A 111 16.24 -23.42 -5.08
C PHE A 111 16.42 -22.37 -3.99
N SER A 112 15.52 -21.38 -3.89
CA SER A 112 15.55 -20.36 -2.83
C SER A 112 15.38 -20.92 -1.42
N PHE A 113 14.60 -21.99 -1.25
CA PHE A 113 14.38 -22.67 0.02
C PHE A 113 15.59 -23.49 0.46
N MET A 114 16.15 -24.31 -0.43
CA MET A 114 17.37 -25.10 -0.16
C MET A 114 18.58 -24.19 0.07
N LEU A 115 18.62 -23.06 -0.64
CA LEU A 115 19.60 -22.01 -0.38
C LEU A 115 19.38 -21.40 1.02
N MET A 116 18.15 -21.05 1.38
CA MET A 116 17.81 -20.52 2.72
C MET A 116 18.17 -21.50 3.84
N GLU A 117 17.87 -22.79 3.70
CA GLU A 117 18.17 -23.81 4.73
C GLU A 117 19.66 -24.09 4.86
N SER A 118 20.40 -24.01 3.75
CA SER A 118 21.85 -24.01 3.79
C SER A 118 22.36 -22.76 4.51
N MET A 119 21.76 -21.59 4.26
CA MET A 119 22.17 -20.35 4.89
C MET A 119 21.89 -20.34 6.41
N THR A 120 20.77 -20.87 6.89
CA THR A 120 20.45 -20.91 8.34
C THR A 120 21.41 -21.79 9.13
N HIS A 121 21.91 -22.87 8.53
CA HIS A 121 22.90 -23.75 9.16
C HIS A 121 24.32 -23.16 9.17
N PHE A 122 24.65 -22.25 8.25
CA PHE A 122 25.99 -21.67 8.13
C PHE A 122 26.09 -20.19 8.58
N PHE A 123 24.98 -19.50 8.87
CA PHE A 123 24.99 -18.09 9.25
C PHE A 123 24.21 -17.80 10.55
N TYR A 124 24.92 -17.40 11.61
CA TYR A 124 24.40 -17.14 12.96
C TYR A 124 23.99 -15.67 13.19
N TYR A 125 22.93 -15.21 12.52
CA TYR A 125 22.53 -13.79 12.43
C TYR A 125 22.30 -13.10 13.80
N ASN A 126 21.71 -13.80 14.77
CA ASN A 126 21.48 -13.26 16.11
C ASN A 126 22.79 -13.07 16.89
N ALA A 127 23.75 -13.99 16.74
CA ALA A 127 25.08 -13.82 17.33
C ALA A 127 25.83 -12.64 16.69
N PHE A 128 25.63 -12.44 15.37
CA PHE A 128 26.29 -11.41 14.56
C PHE A 128 25.80 -9.98 14.82
N ALA A 129 24.50 -9.81 15.13
CA ALA A 129 23.92 -8.52 15.50
C ALA A 129 24.38 -8.07 16.90
N ILE A 130 24.46 -9.02 17.85
CA ILE A 130 24.94 -8.78 19.22
C ILE A 130 26.45 -8.47 19.23
N SER A 131 27.24 -9.08 18.33
CA SER A 131 28.68 -8.89 18.25
C SER A 131 29.15 -7.61 17.52
N GLY A 132 28.27 -6.87 16.84
CA GLY A 132 28.62 -5.60 16.19
C GLY A 132 29.46 -5.71 14.91
N THR A 133 29.59 -6.92 14.35
CA THR A 133 30.41 -7.23 13.16
C THR A 133 29.82 -6.72 11.84
N TRP A 134 28.58 -6.22 11.85
CA TRP A 134 27.89 -5.61 10.69
C TRP A 134 28.58 -4.35 10.15
N LYS A 135 29.49 -3.75 10.92
CA LYS A 135 30.30 -2.60 10.50
C LYS A 135 31.34 -2.92 9.42
N TYR A 136 31.58 -4.21 9.15
CA TYR A 136 32.60 -4.68 8.23
C TYR A 136 32.03 -5.43 7.02
N LEU A 137 30.71 -5.47 6.86
CA LEU A 137 30.04 -6.20 5.77
C LEU A 137 29.38 -5.26 4.76
N SER A 138 29.26 -5.75 3.53
CA SER A 138 28.75 -4.97 2.42
C SER A 138 27.21 -4.99 2.38
N PRO A 139 26.56 -3.93 1.87
CA PRO A 139 25.11 -3.84 1.80
C PRO A 139 24.41 -4.99 1.04
N LEU A 140 25.16 -5.72 0.20
CA LEU A 140 24.67 -6.85 -0.59
C LEU A 140 24.46 -8.11 0.29
N ASP A 141 25.23 -8.23 1.38
CA ASP A 141 25.16 -9.34 2.34
C ASP A 141 23.89 -9.28 3.20
N ILE A 142 23.28 -8.10 3.31
CA ILE A 142 22.09 -7.83 4.12
C ILE A 142 20.79 -8.04 3.31
N PHE A 143 20.86 -7.96 1.97
CA PHE A 143 19.70 -7.88 1.07
C PHE A 143 19.05 -9.24 0.74
N ILE A 144 19.77 -10.35 0.90
CA ILE A 144 19.42 -11.68 0.35
C ILE A 144 18.39 -12.45 1.20
N VAL A 145 18.12 -12.00 2.44
CA VAL A 145 17.36 -12.70 3.50
C VAL A 145 15.83 -12.71 3.29
N GLY A 146 15.33 -12.15 2.18
CA GLY A 146 13.98 -11.58 2.10
C GLY A 146 12.74 -12.50 2.03
N TYR A 147 12.63 -13.50 1.12
CA TYR A 147 11.27 -13.94 0.75
C TYR A 147 11.13 -15.38 0.19
N GLY A 148 10.27 -16.19 0.83
CA GLY A 148 9.84 -17.54 0.44
C GLY A 148 8.34 -17.63 0.05
N ILE A 149 7.94 -18.78 -0.51
CA ILE A 149 6.67 -19.12 -1.19
C ILE A 149 5.96 -20.29 -0.48
N ASN A 150 4.64 -20.41 -0.64
CA ASN A 150 3.91 -21.64 -0.32
C ASN A 150 2.52 -21.76 -1.00
N GLY A 151 2.46 -21.62 -2.34
CA GLY A 151 1.25 -21.94 -3.12
C GLY A 151 0.00 -21.08 -2.88
N ILE A 152 0.09 -20.06 -2.01
CA ILE A 152 -0.89 -19.00 -1.83
C ILE A 152 -0.32 -17.74 -2.45
N GLU A 153 -1.09 -17.10 -3.33
CA GLU A 153 -0.69 -15.83 -3.91
C GLU A 153 -0.81 -14.72 -2.85
N ALA A 154 0.28 -14.50 -2.13
CA ALA A 154 0.45 -13.34 -1.28
C ALA A 154 0.42 -12.07 -2.15
N PRO A 155 -0.33 -11.02 -1.79
CA PRO A 155 -0.16 -9.74 -2.44
C PRO A 155 1.29 -9.27 -2.21
N GLU A 156 1.99 -8.93 -3.31
CA GLU A 156 3.32 -8.35 -3.26
C GLU A 156 3.36 -7.18 -2.27
N ASN A 157 4.27 -7.26 -1.29
CA ASN A 157 4.26 -6.34 -0.16
C ASN A 157 5.07 -5.06 -0.43
N MET A 158 6.00 -5.10 -1.40
CA MET A 158 6.84 -3.96 -1.80
C MET A 158 6.80 -3.72 -3.33
N PRO A 159 5.62 -3.49 -3.93
CA PRO A 159 5.49 -3.25 -5.38
C PRO A 159 6.27 -2.03 -5.89
N ARG A 160 6.66 -1.10 -5.00
CA ARG A 160 7.65 -0.05 -5.29
C ARG A 160 8.61 0.11 -4.12
N CYS A 161 9.90 0.20 -4.44
CA CYS A 161 10.91 0.62 -3.47
C CYS A 161 10.72 2.08 -3.05
N ILE A 162 11.17 2.43 -1.83
CA ILE A 162 11.14 3.79 -1.25
C ILE A 162 11.63 4.85 -2.26
N ASN A 163 12.73 4.54 -2.96
CA ASN A 163 13.38 5.43 -3.93
C ASN A 163 12.57 5.66 -5.22
N ASN A 164 11.38 5.09 -5.37
CA ASN A 164 10.51 5.23 -6.55
C ASN A 164 9.13 5.80 -6.18
N CYS A 165 9.05 6.52 -5.05
CA CYS A 165 7.86 7.19 -4.56
C CYS A 165 8.19 8.66 -4.23
N TYR A 166 7.56 9.59 -4.94
CA TYR A 166 7.75 11.03 -4.73
C TYR A 166 6.62 11.69 -3.94
N ASN A 167 5.60 10.94 -3.51
CA ASN A 167 4.51 11.43 -2.67
C ASN A 167 4.17 10.40 -1.59
N LEU A 168 3.76 10.86 -0.41
CA LEU A 168 3.51 10.05 0.77
C LEU A 168 2.38 9.06 0.53
N GLU A 169 1.31 9.47 -0.14
CA GLU A 169 0.18 8.57 -0.41
C GLU A 169 0.63 7.36 -1.25
N SER A 170 1.38 7.60 -2.33
CA SER A 170 1.95 6.53 -3.14
C SER A 170 2.97 5.72 -2.33
N PHE A 171 3.80 6.36 -1.51
CA PHE A 171 4.73 5.67 -0.65
C PHE A 171 4.00 4.65 0.24
N TRP A 172 3.03 5.06 1.05
CA TRP A 172 2.35 4.18 2.00
C TRP A 172 1.40 3.15 1.36
N ARG A 173 0.95 3.40 0.12
CA ARG A 173 0.20 2.40 -0.65
C ARG A 173 1.07 1.29 -1.22
N ASN A 174 2.36 1.57 -1.45
CA ASN A 174 3.31 0.62 -2.03
C ASN A 174 4.31 0.07 -1.01
N TRP A 175 4.52 0.75 0.11
CA TRP A 175 5.31 0.29 1.24
C TRP A 175 4.43 -0.56 2.14
N HIS A 176 4.81 -1.82 2.34
CA HIS A 176 4.04 -2.79 3.12
C HIS A 176 2.57 -2.88 2.63
N ALA A 177 2.41 -3.01 1.30
CA ALA A 177 1.14 -2.88 0.59
C ALA A 177 0.05 -3.85 1.08
N SER A 178 0.41 -5.03 1.58
CA SER A 178 -0.56 -5.99 2.15
C SER A 178 -1.18 -5.45 3.44
N PHE A 179 -0.37 -4.87 4.31
CA PHE A 179 -0.81 -4.25 5.55
C PHE A 179 -1.58 -2.95 5.31
N ASN A 180 -1.15 -2.14 4.33
CA ASN A 180 -1.93 -0.97 3.93
C ASN A 180 -3.35 -1.35 3.49
N LYS A 181 -3.51 -2.41 2.69
CA LYS A 181 -4.84 -2.91 2.30
C LYS A 181 -5.67 -3.36 3.50
N TRP A 182 -5.04 -4.02 4.48
CA TRP A 182 -5.70 -4.43 5.72
C TRP A 182 -6.18 -3.21 6.52
N LEU A 183 -5.31 -2.23 6.76
CA LEU A 183 -5.65 -0.98 7.46
C LEU A 183 -6.79 -0.23 6.76
N VAL A 184 -6.75 -0.17 5.43
CA VAL A 184 -7.82 0.47 4.65
C VAL A 184 -9.16 -0.24 4.86
N ARG A 185 -9.17 -1.57 4.80
CA ARG A 185 -10.41 -2.36 4.90
C ARG A 185 -11.00 -2.35 6.31
N TYR A 186 -10.17 -2.53 7.32
CA TYR A 186 -10.62 -2.81 8.68
C TYR A 186 -10.58 -1.60 9.61
N MET A 187 -9.88 -0.53 9.25
CA MET A 187 -9.84 0.69 10.05
C MET A 187 -10.35 1.90 9.25
N TYR A 188 -9.75 2.20 8.09
CA TYR A 188 -10.06 3.42 7.35
C TYR A 188 -11.52 3.48 6.89
N ILE A 189 -12.04 2.43 6.25
CA ILE A 189 -13.42 2.39 5.75
C ILE A 189 -14.43 2.45 6.91
N PRO A 190 -14.31 1.62 7.97
CA PRO A 190 -15.22 1.68 9.12
C PRO A 190 -15.24 3.04 9.84
N LEU A 191 -14.11 3.77 9.86
CA LEU A 191 -14.02 5.10 10.48
C LEU A 191 -14.60 6.24 9.62
N GLY A 192 -15.33 5.94 8.53
CA GLY A 192 -15.95 6.94 7.66
C GLY A 192 -15.14 7.28 6.41
N GLY A 193 -14.08 6.52 6.13
CA GLY A 193 -13.33 6.58 4.87
C GLY A 193 -12.84 7.98 4.51
N THR A 194 -13.13 8.42 3.28
CA THR A 194 -12.65 9.72 2.77
C THR A 194 -13.26 10.92 3.48
N GLN A 195 -14.44 10.80 4.10
CA GLN A 195 -15.09 11.90 4.82
C GLN A 195 -14.32 12.26 6.11
N MET A 196 -13.70 11.26 6.75
CA MET A 196 -12.92 11.41 7.98
C MET A 196 -11.41 11.26 7.74
N LYS A 197 -10.95 11.57 6.53
CA LYS A 197 -9.57 11.28 6.09
C LYS A 197 -8.49 11.79 7.06
N LEU A 198 -8.64 13.00 7.59
CA LEU A 198 -7.69 13.56 8.56
C LEU A 198 -7.66 12.76 9.86
N LEU A 199 -8.82 12.48 10.46
CA LEU A 199 -8.92 11.68 11.68
C LEU A 199 -8.36 10.27 11.47
N ASN A 200 -8.70 9.65 10.34
CA ASN A 200 -8.29 8.29 10.01
C ASN A 200 -6.77 8.16 9.92
N VAL A 201 -6.07 9.16 9.36
CA VAL A 201 -4.61 9.18 9.30
C VAL A 201 -4.02 9.11 10.71
N TRP A 202 -4.48 9.93 11.65
CA TRP A 202 -3.99 9.93 13.03
C TRP A 202 -4.24 8.60 13.75
N VAL A 203 -5.45 8.07 13.65
CA VAL A 203 -5.83 6.81 14.30
C VAL A 203 -5.04 5.63 13.73
N ILE A 204 -4.93 5.54 12.40
CA ILE A 204 -4.23 4.44 11.72
C ILE A 204 -2.73 4.46 12.04
N PHE A 205 -2.06 5.60 11.93
CA PHE A 205 -0.62 5.66 12.22
C PHE A 205 -0.30 5.42 13.69
N THR A 206 -1.19 5.84 14.61
CA THR A 206 -1.07 5.50 16.03
C THR A 206 -1.20 3.99 16.26
N PHE A 207 -2.18 3.35 15.63
CA PHE A 207 -2.31 1.89 15.67
C PHE A 207 -1.09 1.18 15.09
N VAL A 208 -0.55 1.65 13.96
CA VAL A 208 0.66 1.08 13.35
C VAL A 208 1.84 1.13 14.32
N ALA A 209 2.04 2.25 15.00
CA ALA A 209 3.10 2.36 16.02
C ALA A 209 2.90 1.34 17.14
N VAL A 210 1.70 1.30 17.73
CA VAL A 210 1.37 0.37 18.84
C VAL A 210 1.43 -1.09 18.41
N TRP A 211 1.07 -1.40 17.16
CA TRP A 211 1.14 -2.75 16.60
C TRP A 211 2.59 -3.25 16.47
N HIS A 212 3.53 -2.34 16.21
CA HIS A 212 4.95 -2.67 16.16
C HIS A 212 5.55 -2.82 17.56
N ASP A 213 5.44 -1.78 18.40
CA ASP A 213 5.82 -1.81 19.82
C ASP A 213 5.29 -0.56 20.54
N LEU A 214 5.06 -0.64 21.85
CA LEU A 214 4.64 0.49 22.67
C LEU A 214 5.86 1.32 23.12
N GLU A 215 6.63 1.81 22.15
CA GLU A 215 7.76 2.69 22.39
C GLU A 215 7.46 4.14 21.97
N TRP A 216 7.88 5.11 22.79
CA TRP A 216 7.72 6.54 22.51
C TRP A 216 8.38 6.99 21.19
N LYS A 217 9.46 6.33 20.77
CA LYS A 217 10.14 6.62 19.50
C LYS A 217 9.24 6.30 18.30
N LEU A 218 8.52 5.18 18.34
CA LEU A 218 7.60 4.75 17.27
C LEU A 218 6.35 5.62 17.23
N LEU A 219 5.83 6.01 18.39
CA LEU A 219 4.70 6.93 18.46
C LEU A 219 5.06 8.33 17.92
N SER A 220 6.26 8.82 18.26
CA SER A 220 6.80 10.08 17.71
C SER A 220 6.96 10.03 16.20
N TRP A 221 7.43 8.90 15.65
CA TRP A 221 7.50 8.65 14.22
C TRP A 221 6.15 8.66 13.53
N ALA A 222 5.14 8.01 14.12
CA ALA A 222 3.79 7.96 13.58
C ALA A 222 3.19 9.36 13.48
N TRP A 223 3.27 10.16 14.55
CA TRP A 223 2.70 11.50 14.59
C TRP A 223 3.45 12.49 13.70
N LEU A 224 4.78 12.37 13.63
CA LEU A 224 5.58 13.18 12.70
C LEU A 224 5.23 12.86 11.24
N THR A 225 4.97 11.60 10.93
CA THR A 225 4.47 11.17 9.61
C THR A 225 3.09 11.75 9.31
N CYS A 226 2.17 11.77 10.29
CA CYS A 226 0.87 12.42 10.14
C CYS A 226 0.99 13.91 9.80
N ILE A 227 1.88 14.63 10.51
CA ILE A 227 2.13 16.06 10.26
C ILE A 227 2.63 16.28 8.84
N PHE A 228 3.57 15.46 8.36
CA PHE A 228 4.09 15.56 6.99
C PHE A 228 3.05 15.22 5.91
N PHE A 229 2.01 14.47 6.25
CA PHE A 229 0.90 14.15 5.33
C PHE A 229 -0.04 15.32 5.05
N ILE A 230 -0.19 16.24 6.01
CA ILE A 230 -1.18 17.33 5.95
C ILE A 230 -0.91 18.28 4.76
N PRO A 231 0.31 18.80 4.53
CA PRO A 231 0.58 19.67 3.39
C PRO A 231 0.26 19.02 2.04
N GLU A 232 0.62 17.74 1.87
CA GLU A 232 0.34 17.00 0.63
C GLU A 232 -1.17 16.87 0.39
N MET A 233 -1.95 16.61 1.44
CA MET A 233 -3.41 16.52 1.34
C MET A 233 -4.04 17.85 0.95
N ILE A 234 -3.59 18.97 1.55
CA ILE A 234 -4.08 20.31 1.24
C ILE A 234 -3.77 20.66 -0.22
N ILE A 235 -2.53 20.44 -0.66
CA ILE A 235 -2.10 20.74 -2.03
C ILE A 235 -2.91 19.92 -3.06
N LYS A 236 -3.12 18.62 -2.83
CA LYS A 236 -3.95 17.78 -3.71
C LYS A 236 -5.41 18.25 -3.75
N SER A 237 -5.95 18.71 -2.63
CA SER A 237 -7.33 19.23 -2.57
C SER A 237 -7.48 20.51 -3.40
N THR A 238 -6.51 21.43 -3.32
CA THR A 238 -6.55 22.72 -4.03
C THR A 238 -6.23 22.57 -5.52
N THR A 239 -5.30 21.68 -5.88
CA THR A 239 -4.87 21.49 -7.28
C THR A 239 -5.93 20.82 -8.16
N ASN A 240 -6.83 20.00 -7.60
CA ASN A 240 -7.97 19.46 -8.34
C ASN A 240 -8.99 20.53 -8.77
N VAL A 241 -8.96 21.70 -8.12
CA VAL A 241 -9.84 22.85 -8.44
C VAL A 241 -9.22 23.76 -9.50
N LEU A 242 -7.88 23.83 -9.54
CA LEU A 242 -7.15 24.69 -10.46
C LEU A 242 -6.68 23.89 -11.68
N LYS A 243 -7.55 23.74 -12.69
CA LYS A 243 -7.14 23.23 -14.00
C LYS A 243 -6.29 24.29 -14.70
N VAL A 244 -4.99 24.05 -14.75
CA VAL A 244 -4.05 24.96 -15.43
C VAL A 244 -3.99 24.60 -16.92
N GLU A 245 -4.61 25.44 -17.76
CA GLU A 245 -4.69 25.21 -19.20
C GLU A 245 -3.44 25.71 -19.97
N SER A 246 -2.71 26.67 -19.41
CA SER A 246 -1.51 27.26 -20.04
C SER A 246 -0.29 26.33 -20.04
N SER A 247 0.49 26.34 -21.13
CA SER A 247 1.75 25.58 -21.28
C SER A 247 2.79 25.95 -20.21
N PHE A 248 2.95 27.25 -19.91
CA PHE A 248 3.83 27.72 -18.85
C PHE A 248 3.35 27.27 -17.47
N GLY A 249 2.04 27.27 -17.26
CA GLY A 249 1.46 26.80 -16.01
C GLY A 249 1.65 25.30 -15.77
N LYS A 250 1.61 24.48 -16.84
CA LYS A 250 1.96 23.04 -16.77
C LYS A 250 3.43 22.83 -16.41
N PHE A 251 4.33 23.64 -16.97
CA PHE A 251 5.75 23.63 -16.61
C PHE A 251 5.94 23.99 -15.13
N LEU A 252 5.40 25.11 -14.68
CA LEU A 252 5.50 25.56 -13.29
C LEU A 252 4.92 24.54 -12.32
N TYR A 253 3.75 23.96 -12.64
CA TYR A 253 3.16 22.90 -11.84
C TYR A 253 4.09 21.69 -11.70
N ARG A 254 4.76 21.28 -12.79
CA ARG A 254 5.71 20.16 -12.77
C ARG A 254 6.92 20.47 -11.91
N GLU A 255 7.44 21.70 -11.98
CA GLU A 255 8.58 22.13 -11.16
C GLU A 255 8.22 22.20 -9.67
N LEU A 256 7.07 22.80 -9.34
CA LEU A 256 6.57 22.85 -7.96
C LEU A 256 6.29 21.44 -7.42
N SER A 257 5.76 20.54 -8.24
CA SER A 257 5.54 19.13 -7.86
C SER A 257 6.85 18.39 -7.63
N ALA A 258 7.90 18.70 -8.38
CA ALA A 258 9.23 18.12 -8.18
C ALA A 258 9.88 18.62 -6.88
N VAL A 259 9.76 19.91 -6.58
CA VAL A 259 10.19 20.49 -5.31
C VAL A 259 9.42 19.87 -4.14
N ALA A 260 8.09 19.75 -4.26
CA ALA A 260 7.26 19.11 -3.25
C ALA A 260 7.67 17.65 -3.01
N GLY A 261 7.95 16.88 -4.07
CA GLY A 261 8.43 15.50 -3.92
C GLY A 261 9.78 15.40 -3.22
N ALA A 262 10.71 16.32 -3.50
CA ALA A 262 12.00 16.39 -2.79
C ALA A 262 11.82 16.69 -1.29
N ILE A 263 10.91 17.61 -0.95
CA ILE A 263 10.54 17.92 0.44
C ILE A 263 9.96 16.67 1.10
N THR A 264 9.01 16.00 0.45
CA THR A 264 8.38 14.77 0.95
C THR A 264 9.39 13.67 1.27
N ILE A 265 10.33 13.40 0.36
CA ILE A 265 11.37 12.39 0.57
C ILE A 265 12.23 12.77 1.78
N THR A 266 12.63 14.04 1.88
CA THR A 266 13.41 14.56 3.00
C THR A 266 12.67 14.41 4.33
N CYS A 267 11.39 14.78 4.37
CA CYS A 267 10.52 14.62 5.54
C CYS A 267 10.42 13.15 5.97
N LEU A 268 10.24 12.23 5.03
CA LEU A 268 10.16 10.80 5.34
C LEU A 268 11.47 10.25 5.90
N MET A 269 12.62 10.69 5.37
CA MET A 269 13.94 10.34 5.92
C MET A 269 14.10 10.84 7.35
N VAL A 270 13.73 12.10 7.61
CA VAL A 270 13.78 12.67 8.97
C VAL A 270 12.85 11.91 9.91
N ALA A 271 11.63 11.61 9.50
CA ALA A 271 10.69 10.83 10.30
C ALA A 271 11.29 9.47 10.69
N ASN A 272 11.80 8.71 9.72
CA ASN A 272 12.40 7.40 9.97
C ASN A 272 13.64 7.49 10.88
N LEU A 273 14.48 8.52 10.72
CA LEU A 273 15.63 8.72 11.59
C LEU A 273 15.19 8.95 13.05
N VAL A 274 14.18 9.80 13.25
CA VAL A 274 13.58 10.07 14.56
C VAL A 274 12.97 8.81 15.17
N GLY A 275 12.27 8.01 14.36
CA GLY A 275 11.57 6.80 14.82
C GLY A 275 12.47 5.65 15.24
N PHE A 276 13.56 5.43 14.50
CA PHE A 276 14.34 4.20 14.61
C PHE A 276 15.76 4.40 15.11
N VAL A 277 16.30 5.63 15.12
CA VAL A 277 17.70 5.88 15.45
C VAL A 277 17.87 6.89 16.59
N ILE A 278 17.36 8.11 16.42
CA ILE A 278 17.72 9.24 17.31
C ILE A 278 16.68 9.55 18.38
N GLY A 279 15.43 9.08 18.23
CA GLY A 279 14.32 9.43 19.12
C GLY A 279 13.88 10.88 19.00
N SER A 280 12.81 11.25 19.71
CA SER A 280 12.25 12.62 19.69
C SER A 280 13.21 13.68 20.26
N SER A 281 14.04 13.30 21.24
CA SER A 281 15.06 14.18 21.84
C SER A 281 16.21 14.52 20.88
N GLY A 282 16.46 13.67 19.87
CA GLY A 282 17.52 13.84 18.88
C GLY A 282 17.23 14.88 17.79
N ILE A 283 16.01 15.41 17.69
CA ILE A 283 15.64 16.37 16.62
C ILE A 283 16.47 17.65 16.70
N ASN A 284 16.67 18.19 17.91
CA ASN A 284 17.48 19.40 18.10
C ASN A 284 18.94 19.15 17.73
N TRP A 285 19.46 17.97 18.04
CA TRP A 285 20.80 17.56 17.64
C TRP A 285 20.90 17.49 16.10
N LEU A 286 19.93 16.88 15.43
CA LEU A 286 19.88 16.79 13.97
C LEU A 286 19.90 18.18 13.31
N LEU A 287 19.05 19.09 13.78
CA LEU A 287 18.99 20.47 13.28
C LEU A 287 20.31 21.19 13.50
N SER A 288 20.91 21.06 14.69
CA SER A 288 22.19 21.68 15.00
C SER A 288 23.34 21.18 14.13
N LYS A 289 23.28 19.96 13.60
CA LYS A 289 24.29 19.40 12.68
C LYS A 289 24.07 19.87 11.23
N PHE A 290 22.82 19.86 10.75
CA PHE A 290 22.53 20.25 9.37
C PHE A 290 22.56 21.77 9.13
N LEU A 291 22.33 22.58 10.16
CA LEU A 291 22.40 24.04 10.07
C LEU A 291 23.82 24.62 10.24
N GLN A 292 24.84 23.77 10.35
CA GLN A 292 26.24 24.19 10.34
C GLN A 292 26.72 24.51 8.92
N LYS A 293 27.81 25.28 8.84
CA LYS A 293 28.42 25.73 7.57
C LYS A 293 28.77 24.56 6.62
N GLU A 294 29.07 23.38 7.16
CA GLU A 294 29.34 22.15 6.39
C GLU A 294 28.07 21.31 6.12
N GLY A 295 27.05 21.43 6.98
CA GLY A 295 25.78 20.72 6.86
C GLY A 295 24.88 21.31 5.76
N LEU A 296 24.89 22.63 5.59
CA LEU A 296 24.07 23.34 4.60
C LEU A 296 24.35 22.92 3.14
N PRO A 297 25.62 22.86 2.67
CA PRO A 297 25.94 22.35 1.35
C PRO A 297 25.50 20.89 1.16
N THR A 298 25.66 20.06 2.19
CA THR A 298 25.23 18.65 2.16
C THR A 298 23.71 18.54 2.03
N LEU A 299 22.96 19.31 2.82
CA LEU A 299 21.50 19.38 2.74
C LEU A 299 21.03 19.88 1.38
N GLY A 300 21.68 20.91 0.84
CA GLY A 300 21.42 21.43 -0.50
C GLY A 300 21.67 20.38 -1.59
N GLY A 301 22.79 19.66 -1.51
CA GLY A 301 23.13 18.56 -2.42
C GLY A 301 22.12 17.41 -2.37
N MET A 302 21.71 16.99 -1.16
CA MET A 302 20.66 15.99 -0.96
C MET A 302 19.33 16.45 -1.59
N PHE A 303 18.93 17.69 -1.31
CA PHE A 303 17.68 18.25 -1.84
C PHE A 303 17.68 18.31 -3.36
N ILE A 304 18.76 18.79 -3.98
CA ILE A 304 18.92 18.83 -5.44
C ILE A 304 18.84 17.40 -6.01
N THR A 305 19.48 16.44 -5.36
CA THR A 305 19.45 15.03 -5.79
C THR A 305 18.03 14.47 -5.77
N PHE A 306 17.27 14.71 -4.70
CA PHE A 306 15.88 14.25 -4.61
C PHE A 306 14.96 14.97 -5.59
N TYR A 307 15.20 16.26 -5.85
CA TYR A 307 14.48 17.03 -6.86
C TYR A 307 14.73 16.47 -8.28
N VAL A 308 15.98 16.20 -8.65
CA VAL A 308 16.33 15.56 -9.92
C VAL A 308 15.74 14.15 -10.01
N GLY A 309 15.84 13.36 -8.95
CA GLY A 309 15.26 12.03 -8.86
C GLY A 309 13.74 12.04 -9.06
N THR A 310 13.04 13.01 -8.44
CA THR A 310 11.60 13.19 -8.61
C THR A 310 11.25 13.52 -10.07
N LYS A 311 12.01 14.40 -10.73
CA LYS A 311 11.80 14.71 -12.15
C LYS A 311 12.01 13.48 -13.03
N LEU A 312 13.02 12.67 -12.75
CA LEU A 312 13.25 11.41 -13.47
C LEU A 312 12.05 10.47 -13.33
N MET A 313 11.46 10.35 -12.14
CA MET A 313 10.24 9.55 -11.93
C MET A 313 9.07 10.05 -12.79
N PHE A 314 8.89 11.37 -12.92
CA PHE A 314 7.87 11.93 -13.81
C PHE A 314 8.12 11.54 -15.26
N HIS A 315 9.36 11.65 -15.75
CA HIS A 315 9.71 11.25 -17.11
C HIS A 315 9.48 9.75 -17.38
N ILE A 316 9.82 8.89 -16.42
CA ILE A 316 9.55 7.45 -16.51
C ILE A 316 8.04 7.19 -16.57
N SER A 317 7.25 7.89 -15.76
CA SER A 317 5.79 7.77 -15.77
C SER A 317 5.18 8.19 -17.12
N ASP A 318 5.60 9.34 -17.65
CA ASP A 318 5.14 9.86 -18.94
C ASP A 318 5.48 8.89 -20.09
N ALA A 319 6.70 8.32 -20.07
CA ALA A 319 7.15 7.36 -21.06
C ALA A 319 6.33 6.06 -21.02
N LYS A 320 5.98 5.57 -19.82
CA LYS A 320 5.09 4.40 -19.67
C LYS A 320 3.69 4.68 -20.22
N GLN A 321 3.14 5.87 -19.96
CA GLN A 321 1.81 6.26 -20.43
C GLN A 321 1.74 6.34 -21.96
N LYS A 322 2.77 6.92 -22.60
CA LYS A 322 2.88 6.96 -24.07
C LYS A 322 2.95 5.56 -24.70
N ARG A 323 3.68 4.63 -24.09
CA ARG A 323 3.77 3.24 -24.57
C ARG A 323 2.43 2.49 -24.50
N ILE A 324 1.60 2.80 -23.51
CA ILE A 324 0.26 2.22 -23.37
C ILE A 324 -0.70 2.80 -24.42
N HIS A 325 -0.59 4.09 -24.72
CA HIS A 325 -1.45 4.75 -25.71
C HIS A 325 -1.12 4.36 -27.16
N ASN A 326 0.12 3.97 -27.43
CA ASN A 326 0.59 3.55 -28.76
C ASN A 326 0.47 2.04 -29.02
N ARG A 327 -0.19 1.28 -28.13
CA ARG A 327 -0.49 -0.16 -28.27
C ARG A 327 -1.99 -0.36 -28.41
#